data_AF-A0A913YGF1-F1
#
_entry.id   AF-A0A913YGF1-F1
#
_cell.length_a   1.000
_cell.length_b   1.000
_cell.length_c   1.000
_cell.angle_alpha   90.00
_cell.angle_beta   90.00
_cell.angle_gamma   90.00
#
_symmetry.space_group_name_H-M   'P 1'
#
loop_
_entity.id
_entity.type
_entity.pdbx_description
1 polymer ?
#
loop_
_entity_poly.entity_id
_entity_poly.type
_entity_poly.pdbx_seq_one_letter_code
_entity_poly.pdbx_strand_id
1 'polypeptide(L)'
;MQKGGNMREVFDRFCRGINQVEGLMKNKGQQYMWNEHLGYILTCPSNLGTGLRAGVHIKLPLLGKHPAFPKVLNRLRLQKRGTGGVDTAAEGGIFDISNSDRLGFSEVQLVQKVIDGVNLLIQMEIRLERGRAIDDLVPTK
;
A
#
# COMPACT_ATOMS: atom_id res chain seq x y z
N MET A 1 10.00 -1.73 -7.96
CA MET A 1 9.62 -3.04 -7.37
C MET A 1 10.86 -3.91 -7.21
N GLN A 2 10.85 -4.87 -6.27
CA GLN A 2 11.88 -5.91 -6.11
C GLN A 2 11.29 -7.13 -5.38
N LYS A 3 12.02 -8.25 -5.34
CA LYS A 3 11.70 -9.40 -4.48
C LYS A 3 12.15 -9.13 -3.03
N GLY A 4 11.49 -9.73 -2.05
CA GLY A 4 11.75 -9.52 -0.62
C GLY A 4 10.97 -8.34 -0.03
N GLY A 5 11.23 -8.04 1.25
CA GLY A 5 10.45 -7.09 2.06
C GLY A 5 11.08 -5.72 2.27
N ASN A 6 12.17 -5.37 1.57
CA ASN A 6 12.88 -4.10 1.79
C ASN A 6 12.14 -2.90 1.15
N MET A 7 11.02 -2.49 1.76
CA MET A 7 10.18 -1.38 1.27
C MET A 7 10.95 -0.07 1.19
N ARG A 8 11.86 0.19 2.14
CA ARG A 8 12.67 1.41 2.18
C ARG A 8 13.52 1.54 0.92
N GLU A 9 14.24 0.49 0.53
CA GLU A 9 15.08 0.51 -0.66
C GLU A 9 14.25 0.70 -1.95
N VAL A 10 13.08 0.06 -2.03
CA VAL A 10 12.15 0.28 -3.15
C VAL A 10 11.71 1.74 -3.21
N PHE A 11 11.36 2.32 -2.07
CA PHE A 11 10.87 3.70 -2.00
C PHE A 11 11.99 4.72 -2.27
N ASP A 12 13.19 4.51 -1.74
CA ASP A 12 14.37 5.35 -2.03
C ASP A 12 14.68 5.38 -3.53
N ARG A 13 14.58 4.21 -4.20
CA ARG A 13 14.75 4.12 -5.66
C ARG A 13 13.60 4.80 -6.42
N PHE A 14 12.37 4.68 -5.93
CA PHE A 14 11.20 5.34 -6.50
C PHE A 14 11.34 6.88 -6.45
N CYS A 15 11.65 7.44 -5.28
CA CYS A 15 11.82 8.89 -5.11
C CYS A 15 12.93 9.44 -5.99
N ARG A 16 14.11 8.79 -6.01
CA ARG A 16 15.21 9.22 -6.89
C ARG A 16 14.82 9.20 -8.36
N GLY A 17 14.13 8.14 -8.80
CA GLY A 17 13.69 8.00 -10.19
C GLY A 17 12.72 9.10 -10.61
N ILE A 18 11.66 9.34 -9.84
CA ILE A 18 10.66 10.37 -10.17
C ILE A 18 11.28 11.77 -10.17
N ASN A 19 12.10 12.10 -9.17
CA ASN A 19 12.75 13.42 -9.11
C ASN A 19 13.68 13.65 -10.31
N GLN A 20 14.39 12.61 -10.75
CA GLN A 20 15.24 12.71 -11.93
C GLN A 20 14.42 12.94 -13.21
N VAL A 21 13.32 12.21 -13.39
CA VAL A 21 12.43 12.39 -14.55
C VAL A 21 11.80 13.78 -14.54
N GLU A 22 11.29 14.24 -13.40
CA GLU A 22 10.69 15.57 -13.27
C GLU A 22 11.71 16.68 -13.57
N GLY A 23 12.94 16.54 -13.07
CA GLY A 23 14.03 17.47 -13.38
C GLY A 23 14.34 17.54 -14.87
N LEU A 24 14.40 16.39 -15.56
CA LEU A 24 14.62 16.34 -17.01
C LEU A 24 13.47 16.95 -17.81
N MET A 25 12.22 16.80 -17.35
CA MET A 25 11.07 17.46 -17.97
C MET A 25 11.13 18.98 -17.80
N LYS A 26 11.43 19.46 -16.58
CA LYS A 26 11.57 20.89 -16.27
C LYS A 26 12.65 21.55 -17.13
N ASN A 27 13.78 20.87 -17.35
CA ASN A 27 14.84 21.33 -18.25
C ASN A 27 14.40 21.51 -19.71
N LYS A 28 13.31 20.87 -20.12
CA LYS A 28 12.69 21.01 -21.45
C LYS A 28 11.49 21.95 -21.46
N GLY A 29 11.24 22.70 -20.38
CA GLY A 29 10.08 23.57 -20.25
C GLY A 29 8.75 22.82 -20.08
N GLN A 30 8.78 21.55 -19.67
CA GLN A 30 7.60 20.72 -19.43
C GLN A 30 7.43 20.44 -17.94
N GLN A 31 6.18 20.29 -17.49
CA GLN A 31 5.85 20.04 -16.08
C GLN A 31 4.72 19.02 -15.97
N TYR A 32 4.64 18.36 -14.82
CA TYR A 32 3.47 17.57 -14.47
C TYR A 32 2.26 18.48 -14.18
N MET A 33 1.06 17.97 -14.46
CA MET A 33 -0.17 18.63 -14.04
C MET A 33 -0.27 18.52 -12.51
N TRP A 34 -0.25 19.65 -11.82
CA TRP A 34 -0.29 19.71 -10.37
C TRP A 34 -0.96 21.00 -9.89
N ASN A 35 -1.70 20.95 -8.78
CA ASN A 35 -2.11 22.15 -8.04
C ASN A 35 -2.14 21.90 -6.53
N GLU A 36 -2.22 22.98 -5.75
CA GLU A 36 -2.13 22.93 -4.28
C GLU A 36 -3.25 22.12 -3.63
N HIS A 37 -4.46 22.14 -4.19
CA HIS A 37 -5.61 21.45 -3.61
C HIS A 37 -5.62 19.94 -3.91
N LEU A 38 -5.33 19.57 -5.15
CA LEU A 38 -5.50 18.21 -5.67
C LEU A 38 -4.18 17.44 -5.81
N GLY A 39 -3.03 18.08 -5.62
CA GLY A 39 -1.73 17.48 -5.92
C GLY A 39 -1.59 17.16 -7.41
N TYR A 40 -1.00 16.02 -7.74
CA TYR A 40 -0.85 15.56 -9.13
C TYR A 40 -2.20 15.17 -9.73
N ILE A 41 -2.46 15.68 -10.94
CA ILE A 41 -3.71 15.42 -11.66
C ILE A 41 -3.57 14.17 -12.52
N LEU A 42 -4.51 13.24 -12.33
CA LEU A 42 -4.63 12.01 -13.08
C LEU A 42 -6.08 11.84 -13.56
N THR A 43 -6.29 10.98 -14.56
CA THR A 43 -7.60 10.80 -15.21
C THR A 43 -8.70 10.36 -14.24
N CYS A 44 -8.39 9.43 -13.33
CA CYS A 44 -9.36 8.92 -12.37
C CYS A 44 -9.30 9.75 -11.07
N PRO A 45 -10.42 10.29 -10.57
CA PRO A 45 -10.44 11.03 -9.31
C PRO A 45 -9.86 10.26 -8.12
N SER A 46 -9.96 8.93 -8.12
CA SER A 46 -9.39 8.08 -7.05
C SER A 46 -7.86 8.10 -6.98
N ASN A 47 -7.17 8.59 -8.01
CA ASN A 47 -5.71 8.65 -8.09
C ASN A 47 -5.16 10.06 -7.87
N LEU A 48 -5.97 11.06 -7.55
CA LEU A 48 -5.46 12.41 -7.26
C LEU A 48 -4.53 12.43 -6.03
N GLY A 49 -3.83 13.54 -5.83
CA GLY A 49 -2.90 13.77 -4.73
C GLY A 49 -1.51 13.25 -5.07
N THR A 50 -1.06 12.24 -4.34
CA THR A 50 0.22 11.57 -4.61
C THR A 50 0.13 10.62 -5.81
N GLY A 51 -1.06 10.14 -6.14
CA GLY A 51 -1.26 9.00 -7.04
C GLY A 51 -0.55 7.71 -6.60
N LEU A 52 0.01 7.68 -5.38
CA LEU A 52 0.92 6.63 -4.95
C LEU A 52 0.15 5.38 -4.54
N ARG A 53 0.55 4.24 -5.11
CA ARG A 53 0.17 2.92 -4.64
C ARG A 53 1.40 2.14 -4.20
N ALA A 54 1.70 2.21 -2.90
CA ALA A 54 2.70 1.37 -2.26
C ALA A 54 2.04 0.06 -1.79
N GLY A 55 2.68 -1.08 -2.02
CA GLY A 55 2.10 -2.36 -1.65
C GLY A 55 3.09 -3.52 -1.66
N VAL A 56 2.61 -4.65 -1.13
CA VAL A 56 3.36 -5.89 -1.02
C VAL A 56 2.51 -7.06 -1.52
N HIS A 57 3.17 -8.06 -2.08
CA HIS A 57 2.59 -9.40 -2.15
C HIS A 57 2.95 -10.13 -0.87
N ILE A 58 1.96 -10.47 -0.05
CA ILE A 58 2.14 -11.10 1.26
C ILE A 58 1.29 -12.36 1.38
N LYS A 59 1.85 -13.41 1.97
CA LYS A 59 1.18 -14.69 2.22
C LYS A 59 0.52 -14.66 3.61
N LEU A 60 -0.81 -14.74 3.64
CA LEU A 60 -1.67 -14.69 4.82
C LEU A 60 -2.72 -15.82 4.76
N PRO A 61 -2.33 -17.11 4.76
CA PRO A 61 -3.25 -18.23 4.55
C PRO A 61 -4.30 -18.39 5.66
N LEU A 62 -4.01 -17.98 6.88
CA LEU A 62 -4.93 -18.05 8.02
C LEU A 62 -5.71 -16.75 8.18
N LEU A 63 -5.01 -15.61 8.28
CA LEU A 63 -5.65 -14.30 8.41
C LEU A 63 -6.53 -14.00 7.21
N GLY A 64 -6.11 -14.39 6.00
CA GLY A 64 -6.89 -14.23 4.77
C GLY A 64 -8.28 -14.89 4.80
N LYS A 65 -8.46 -15.91 5.65
CA LYS A 65 -9.73 -16.63 5.86
C LYS A 65 -10.46 -16.18 7.13
N HIS A 66 -9.82 -15.38 7.98
CA HIS A 66 -10.38 -14.96 9.26
C HIS A 66 -11.48 -13.90 9.05
N PRO A 67 -12.63 -13.99 9.75
CA PRO A 67 -13.75 -13.07 9.56
C PRO A 67 -13.42 -11.60 9.85
N ALA A 68 -12.42 -11.35 10.72
CA ALA A 68 -11.96 -9.99 11.03
C ALA A 68 -11.12 -9.33 9.93
N PHE A 69 -10.61 -10.07 8.93
CA PHE A 69 -9.63 -9.54 7.98
C PHE A 69 -10.11 -8.33 7.17
N PRO A 70 -11.33 -8.29 6.61
CA PRO A 70 -11.84 -7.09 5.95
C PRO A 70 -11.90 -5.87 6.88
N LYS A 71 -12.28 -6.08 8.14
CA LYS A 71 -12.37 -5.02 9.16
C LYS A 71 -10.99 -4.49 9.55
N VAL A 72 -10.01 -5.38 9.68
CA VAL A 72 -8.61 -5.00 9.94
C VAL A 72 -8.05 -4.17 8.79
N LEU A 73 -8.21 -4.61 7.54
CA LEU A 73 -7.75 -3.85 6.37
C LEU A 73 -8.39 -2.46 6.30
N ASN A 74 -9.70 -2.37 6.51
CA ASN A 74 -10.42 -1.10 6.50
C ASN A 74 -9.85 -0.11 7.54
N ARG A 75 -9.67 -0.56 8.78
CA ARG A 75 -9.12 0.26 9.88
C ARG A 75 -7.68 0.70 9.65
N LEU A 76 -6.88 -0.18 9.04
CA LEU A 76 -5.51 0.15 8.62
C LEU A 76 -5.45 1.05 7.38
N ARG A 77 -6.60 1.35 6.76
CA ARG A 77 -6.70 2.07 5.47
C ARG A 77 -5.88 1.38 4.38
N LEU A 78 -5.93 0.05 4.38
CA LEU A 78 -5.34 -0.81 3.38
C LEU A 78 -6.45 -1.46 2.53
N GLN A 79 -6.09 -1.80 1.29
CA GLN A 79 -6.93 -2.53 0.36
C GLN A 79 -6.22 -3.81 -0.08
N LYS A 80 -6.99 -4.86 -0.32
CA LYS A 80 -6.51 -6.10 -0.93
C LYS A 80 -6.93 -6.20 -2.39
N ARG A 81 -6.06 -6.74 -3.23
CA ARG A 81 -6.34 -7.23 -4.59
C ARG A 81 -5.84 -8.68 -4.71
N GLY A 82 -6.32 -9.42 -5.70
CA GLY A 82 -5.77 -10.75 -5.99
C GLY A 82 -4.36 -10.68 -6.54
N THR A 83 -3.72 -11.84 -6.65
CA THR A 83 -2.30 -11.99 -7.02
C THR A 83 -1.94 -11.44 -8.41
N GLY A 84 -2.91 -11.32 -9.31
CA GLY A 84 -2.74 -10.75 -10.64
C GLY A 84 -3.34 -9.35 -10.84
N GLY A 85 -3.84 -8.69 -9.80
CA GLY A 85 -4.41 -7.33 -9.87
C GLY A 85 -5.87 -7.22 -9.41
N VAL A 86 -6.51 -6.09 -9.79
CA VAL A 86 -7.82 -5.61 -9.30
C VAL A 86 -8.90 -6.68 -9.32
N ASP A 87 -8.91 -7.51 -10.37
CA ASP A 87 -10.02 -8.44 -10.65
C ASP A 87 -9.59 -9.92 -10.61
N THR A 88 -8.50 -10.23 -9.89
CA THR A 88 -8.00 -11.61 -9.80
C THR A 88 -8.30 -12.23 -8.44
N ALA A 89 -8.37 -13.57 -8.39
CA ALA A 89 -8.48 -14.29 -7.13
C ALA A 89 -7.14 -14.25 -6.37
N ALA A 90 -7.19 -14.35 -5.04
CA ALA A 90 -6.02 -14.60 -4.22
C ALA A 90 -5.67 -16.08 -4.31
N GLU A 91 -4.55 -16.42 -4.97
CA GLU A 91 -4.07 -17.79 -5.05
C GLU A 91 -3.16 -18.12 -3.86
N GLY A 92 -3.34 -19.31 -3.25
CA GLY A 92 -2.42 -19.81 -2.22
C GLY A 92 -2.35 -18.98 -0.93
N GLY A 93 -3.36 -18.14 -0.67
CA GLY A 93 -3.36 -17.21 0.47
C GLY A 93 -2.43 -16.02 0.27
N ILE A 94 -2.02 -15.71 -0.96
CA ILE A 94 -1.20 -14.54 -1.29
C ILE A 94 -2.12 -13.39 -1.68
N PHE A 95 -1.88 -12.21 -1.12
CA PHE A 95 -2.66 -11.00 -1.37
C PHE A 95 -1.74 -9.86 -1.81
N ASP A 96 -2.21 -9.05 -2.75
CA ASP A 96 -1.64 -7.72 -3.03
C ASP A 96 -2.28 -6.72 -2.06
N ILE A 97 -1.52 -6.31 -1.04
CA ILE A 97 -1.94 -5.35 -0.02
C ILE A 97 -1.29 -4.01 -0.30
N SER A 98 -2.09 -2.95 -0.39
CA SER A 98 -1.61 -1.58 -0.63
C SER A 98 -2.38 -0.54 0.17
N ASN A 99 -1.85 0.69 0.28
CA ASN A 99 -2.61 1.81 0.83
C ASN A 99 -3.90 2.03 0.03
N SER A 100 -4.98 2.45 0.71
CA SER A 100 -6.26 2.83 0.07
C SER A 100 -6.31 4.32 -0.30
N ASP A 101 -5.59 5.16 0.43
CA ASP A 101 -5.61 6.62 0.24
C ASP A 101 -4.56 7.09 -0.78
N ARG A 102 -4.85 8.21 -1.46
CA ARG A 102 -3.95 8.85 -2.43
C ARG A 102 -3.83 10.36 -2.21
N LEU A 103 -4.94 10.99 -1.81
CA LEU A 103 -5.09 12.41 -1.54
C LEU A 103 -5.17 12.68 -0.04
N GLY A 104 -4.64 13.83 0.41
CA GLY A 104 -4.65 14.24 1.82
C GLY A 104 -3.52 13.66 2.68
N PHE A 105 -2.56 12.94 2.07
CA PHE A 105 -1.38 12.39 2.72
C PHE A 105 -0.17 12.56 1.80
N SER A 106 1.03 12.68 2.38
CA SER A 106 2.28 12.60 1.61
C SER A 106 2.64 11.16 1.26
N GLU A 107 3.52 10.99 0.26
CA GLU A 107 4.05 9.70 -0.17
C GLU A 107 4.68 8.93 1.00
N VAL A 108 5.46 9.64 1.84
CA VAL A 108 6.11 9.06 3.03
C VAL A 108 5.07 8.55 4.03
N GLN A 109 4.01 9.33 4.29
CA GLN A 109 2.94 8.92 5.21
C GLN A 109 2.20 7.69 4.68
N LEU A 110 1.93 7.63 3.38
CA LEU A 110 1.28 6.49 2.74
C LEU A 110 2.13 5.22 2.80
N VAL A 111 3.44 5.32 2.52
CA VAL A 111 4.36 4.18 2.66
C VAL A 111 4.47 3.72 4.11
N GLN A 112 4.53 4.67 5.06
CA GLN A 112 4.58 4.34 6.48
C GLN A 112 3.33 3.57 6.93
N LYS A 113 2.13 3.99 6.50
CA LYS A 113 0.88 3.25 6.75
C LYS A 113 0.93 1.82 6.22
N VAL A 114 1.53 1.60 5.04
CA VAL A 114 1.71 0.25 4.49
C VAL A 114 2.67 -0.56 5.33
N ILE A 115 3.83 0.00 5.72
CA ILE A 115 4.81 -0.69 6.57
C ILE A 115 4.17 -1.11 7.90
N ASP A 116 3.51 -0.17 8.59
CA ASP A 116 2.91 -0.42 9.90
C ASP A 116 1.77 -1.44 9.81
N GLY A 117 0.90 -1.28 8.82
CA GLY A 117 -0.21 -2.20 8.62
C GLY A 117 0.26 -3.60 8.25
N VAL A 118 1.25 -3.73 7.35
CA VAL A 118 1.83 -5.03 6.98
C VAL A 118 2.50 -5.69 8.18
N ASN A 119 3.21 -4.94 9.03
CA ASN A 119 3.78 -5.49 10.26
C ASN A 119 2.71 -6.08 11.17
N LEU A 120 1.58 -5.40 11.34
CA LEU A 120 0.46 -5.93 12.13
C LEU A 120 -0.17 -7.18 11.50
N LEU A 121 -0.36 -7.19 10.17
CA LEU A 121 -0.90 -8.36 9.47
C LEU A 121 0.01 -9.59 9.65
N ILE A 122 1.34 -9.40 9.59
CA ILE A 122 2.32 -10.46 9.85
C ILE A 122 2.20 -10.97 11.30
N GLN A 123 2.08 -10.06 12.27
CA GLN A 123 1.91 -10.44 13.69
C GLN A 123 0.64 -11.24 13.93
N MET A 124 -0.48 -10.84 13.30
CA MET A 124 -1.74 -11.56 13.35
C MET A 124 -1.62 -12.95 12.73
N GLU A 125 -1.00 -13.08 11.54
CA GLU A 125 -0.78 -14.37 10.90
C GLU A 125 0.04 -15.31 11.80
N ILE A 126 1.18 -14.85 12.32
CA ILE A 126 2.04 -15.63 13.24
C ILE A 126 1.27 -16.06 14.51
N ARG A 127 0.32 -15.23 14.98
CA ARG A 127 -0.49 -15.55 16.17
C ARG A 127 -1.53 -16.63 15.86
N LEU A 128 -2.16 -16.57 14.69
CA LEU A 128 -3.07 -17.60 14.18
C LEU A 128 -2.34 -18.93 13.90
N GLU A 129 -1.11 -18.89 13.37
CA GLU A 129 -0.27 -20.09 13.17
C GLU A 129 0.00 -20.84 14.47
N ARG A 130 0.00 -20.12 15.60
CA ARG A 130 0.15 -20.66 16.95
C ARG A 130 -1.18 -21.00 17.62
N GLY A 131 -2.29 -20.95 16.89
CA GLY A 131 -3.63 -21.24 17.42
C GLY A 131 -4.15 -20.22 18.43
N ARG A 132 -3.62 -18.98 18.43
CA ARG A 132 -4.01 -17.92 19.37
C ARG A 132 -4.97 -16.93 18.74
N ALA A 133 -5.93 -16.45 19.53
CA ALA A 133 -6.87 -15.41 19.14
C ALA A 133 -6.16 -14.08 18.83
N ILE A 134 -6.77 -13.27 17.97
CA ILE A 134 -6.21 -11.98 17.49
C ILE A 134 -7.10 -10.78 17.81
N ASP A 135 -8.18 -10.97 18.58
CA ASP A 135 -9.16 -9.94 18.90
C ASP A 135 -8.53 -8.70 19.55
N ASP A 136 -7.49 -8.91 20.37
CA ASP A 136 -6.69 -7.88 21.03
C ASP A 136 -5.80 -7.08 20.06
N LEU A 137 -5.52 -7.63 18.88
CA LEU A 137 -4.70 -6.99 17.85
C LEU A 137 -5.54 -6.22 16.83
N VAL A 138 -6.87 -6.35 16.83
CA VAL A 138 -7.73 -5.65 15.87
C VAL A 138 -7.70 -4.14 16.20
N PRO A 139 -7.20 -3.26 15.31
CA PRO A 139 -7.06 -1.83 15.60
C PRO A 139 -8.38 -1.20 16.04
N THR A 140 -8.43 -0.28 16.99
CA THR A 140 -9.71 0.20 17.55
C THR A 140 -10.42 1.25 16.70
N LYS A 141 -9.70 2.01 15.87
CA LYS A 141 -10.23 3.02 14.95
C LYS A 141 -9.39 3.04 13.67
#